data_AF-A0A067F4K7-F1
#
_entry.id   AF-A0A067F4K7-F1
#
_cell.length_a   1.000
_cell.length_b   1.000
_cell.length_c   1.000
_cell.angle_alpha   90.00
_cell.angle_beta   90.00
_cell.angle_gamma   90.00
#
_symmetry.space_group_name_H-M   'P 1'
#
loop_
_entity.id
_entity.type
_entity.pdbx_description
1 polymer ?
#
loop_
_entity_poly.entity_id
_entity_poly.type
_entity_poly.pdbx_seq_one_letter_code
_entity_poly.pdbx_strand_id
1 'polypeptide(L)'
;VETLHQEGVRIVENIINEHKKRKATLKNCKTGDDEDLVDVLLKIQGHGDLDSFLTTDHIKAVISDIFAAGSETSATTVDWAMCEMMKNPRVMKKAQAEVREVFHRTGKVNETSIDEMKFLKLVVKETLRLHPAAPLLIPRECGQRCQINGFDIPVKARVIVNAWAIGRDPEYWTEPESFIPERFLDHSVDYKGTNFEYIPFGAGRRICPGMSFGLASVELPLAMLLYHFDWKLPNGIKHEDLDMTEAFGVTVRRKQDLCMTPIPYHPSSVA
;
A
#
# COMPACT_ATOMS: atom_id res chain seq x y z
N VAL A 1 14.00 -12.59 16.75
CA VAL A 1 13.90 -12.55 15.26
C VAL A 1 13.86 -13.95 14.68
N GLU A 2 14.81 -14.83 15.01
CA GLU A 2 14.87 -16.20 14.48
C GLU A 2 13.63 -17.06 14.83
N THR A 3 13.13 -16.98 16.06
CA THR A 3 11.90 -17.68 16.48
C THR A 3 10.66 -17.24 15.69
N LEU A 4 10.50 -15.93 15.45
CA LEU A 4 9.39 -15.37 14.67
C LEU A 4 9.49 -15.80 13.20
N HIS A 5 10.72 -15.85 12.66
CA HIS A 5 10.96 -16.35 11.31
C HIS A 5 10.57 -17.83 11.17
N GLN A 6 10.99 -18.67 12.11
CA GLN A 6 10.63 -20.09 12.14
C GLN A 6 9.12 -20.30 12.25
N GLU A 7 8.44 -19.47 13.05
CA GLU A 7 6.99 -19.52 13.18
C GLU A 7 6.28 -19.12 11.88
N GLY A 8 6.73 -18.04 11.22
CA GLY A 8 6.22 -17.63 9.90
C GLY A 8 6.37 -18.73 8.84
N VAL A 9 7.55 -19.36 8.78
CA VAL A 9 7.80 -20.49 7.86
C VAL A 9 6.86 -21.65 8.16
N ARG A 10 6.62 -21.98 9.44
CA ARG A 10 5.68 -23.03 9.84
C ARG A 10 4.24 -22.72 9.42
N ILE A 11 3.80 -21.47 9.56
CA ILE A 11 2.46 -21.05 9.14
C ILE A 11 2.29 -21.25 7.63
N VAL A 12 3.25 -20.77 6.83
CA VAL A 12 3.20 -20.92 5.36
C VAL A 12 3.26 -22.40 4.93
N GLU A 13 4.08 -23.21 5.61
CA GLU A 13 4.13 -24.66 5.38
C GLU A 13 2.77 -25.33 5.64
N ASN A 14 2.09 -24.97 6.73
CA ASN A 14 0.77 -25.49 7.04
C ASN A 14 -0.25 -25.13 5.96
N ILE A 15 -0.27 -23.86 5.52
CA ILE A 15 -1.13 -23.39 4.43
C ILE A 15 -0.91 -24.23 3.17
N ILE A 16 0.34 -24.41 2.74
CA ILE A 16 0.67 -25.22 1.55
C ILE A 16 0.18 -26.66 1.69
N ASN A 17 0.37 -27.26 2.87
CA ASN A 17 -0.04 -28.65 3.13
C ASN A 17 -1.57 -28.82 3.14
N GLU A 18 -2.31 -27.82 3.61
CA GLU A 18 -3.77 -27.79 3.52
C GLU A 18 -4.23 -27.74 2.05
N HIS A 19 -3.62 -26.91 1.21
CA HIS A 19 -3.93 -26.82 -0.22
C HIS A 19 -3.63 -28.15 -0.95
N LYS A 20 -2.47 -28.78 -0.65
CA LYS A 20 -2.12 -30.10 -1.20
C LYS A 20 -3.13 -31.18 -0.80
N LYS A 21 -3.57 -31.20 0.47
CA LYS A 21 -4.61 -32.14 0.95
C LYS A 21 -5.94 -31.91 0.25
N ARG A 22 -6.40 -30.65 0.18
CA ARG A 22 -7.63 -30.26 -0.52
C ARG A 22 -7.63 -30.72 -1.97
N LYS A 23 -6.54 -30.49 -2.70
CA LYS A 23 -6.35 -30.95 -4.09
C LYS A 23 -6.39 -32.49 -4.23
N ALA A 24 -5.84 -33.23 -3.26
CA ALA A 24 -5.88 -34.69 -3.29
C ALA A 24 -7.32 -35.23 -3.11
N THR A 25 -8.13 -34.57 -2.27
CA THR A 25 -9.52 -34.95 -2.00
C THR A 25 -10.49 -34.54 -3.12
N LEU A 26 -10.23 -33.43 -3.82
CA LEU A 26 -11.13 -32.83 -4.83
C LEU A 26 -10.94 -33.33 -6.27
N LYS A 27 -10.23 -34.45 -6.51
CA LYS A 27 -9.99 -35.00 -7.86
C LYS A 27 -11.24 -35.24 -8.73
N ASN A 28 -12.46 -35.11 -8.20
CA ASN A 28 -13.74 -35.36 -8.89
C ASN A 28 -14.70 -34.15 -9.00
N CYS A 29 -14.34 -32.93 -8.58
CA CYS A 29 -15.21 -31.74 -8.69
C CYS A 29 -14.57 -30.66 -9.56
N LYS A 30 -15.37 -30.02 -10.44
CA LYS A 30 -14.90 -29.01 -11.41
C LYS A 30 -14.16 -27.86 -10.68
N THR A 31 -12.86 -27.75 -10.93
CA THR A 31 -11.89 -26.91 -10.21
C THR A 31 -11.74 -25.51 -10.81
N GLY A 32 -12.84 -24.73 -10.84
CA GLY A 32 -12.84 -23.39 -11.43
C GLY A 32 -13.00 -22.24 -10.43
N ASP A 33 -13.93 -22.37 -9.47
CA ASP A 33 -14.44 -21.19 -8.74
C ASP A 33 -13.77 -20.90 -7.39
N ASP A 34 -12.92 -21.81 -6.87
CA ASP A 34 -12.26 -21.69 -5.54
C ASP A 34 -10.73 -21.79 -5.60
N GLU A 35 -10.13 -21.44 -6.75
CA GLU A 35 -8.68 -21.44 -6.93
C GLU A 35 -8.04 -20.14 -6.42
N ASP A 36 -6.97 -20.26 -5.63
CA ASP A 36 -6.15 -19.12 -5.21
C ASP A 36 -4.70 -19.20 -5.71
N LEU A 37 -3.90 -18.20 -5.31
CA LEU A 37 -2.49 -18.10 -5.72
C LEU A 37 -1.67 -19.34 -5.32
N VAL A 38 -1.93 -19.95 -4.16
CA VAL A 38 -1.19 -21.12 -3.68
C VAL A 38 -1.48 -22.32 -4.58
N ASP A 39 -2.74 -22.50 -4.97
CA ASP A 39 -3.12 -23.55 -5.91
C ASP A 39 -2.46 -23.37 -7.28
N VAL A 40 -2.44 -22.13 -7.81
CA VAL A 40 -1.81 -21.81 -9.10
C VAL A 40 -0.32 -22.13 -9.06
N LEU A 41 0.39 -21.71 -7.99
CA LEU A 41 1.81 -22.01 -7.80
C LEU A 41 2.07 -23.52 -7.69
N LEU A 42 1.20 -24.26 -6.99
CA LEU A 42 1.28 -25.72 -6.89
C LEU A 42 0.96 -26.43 -8.23
N LYS A 43 0.08 -25.87 -9.06
CA LYS A 43 -0.15 -26.37 -10.43
C LYS A 43 1.10 -26.14 -11.27
N ILE A 44 1.68 -24.94 -11.27
CA ILE A 44 2.90 -24.61 -12.02
C ILE A 44 4.06 -25.54 -11.62
N GLN A 45 4.26 -25.77 -10.32
CA GLN A 45 5.26 -26.72 -9.81
C GLN A 45 5.07 -28.13 -10.38
N GLY A 46 3.82 -28.56 -10.60
CA GLY A 46 3.51 -29.90 -11.11
C GLY A 46 3.62 -30.07 -12.63
N HIS A 47 3.62 -28.99 -13.42
CA HIS A 47 3.58 -29.06 -14.88
C HIS A 47 4.95 -29.05 -15.57
N GLY A 48 6.05 -28.81 -14.85
CA GLY A 48 7.42 -28.95 -15.40
C GLY A 48 7.80 -28.04 -16.57
N ASP A 49 6.89 -27.19 -17.06
CA ASP A 49 6.99 -26.38 -18.28
C ASP A 49 7.81 -25.08 -18.12
N LEU A 50 8.47 -24.87 -16.99
CA LEU A 50 9.36 -23.72 -16.78
C LEU A 50 10.82 -24.19 -16.80
N ASP A 51 11.67 -23.48 -17.56
CA ASP A 51 13.13 -23.65 -17.60
C ASP A 51 13.80 -23.56 -16.21
N SER A 52 13.06 -23.10 -15.19
CA SER A 52 13.43 -23.11 -13.77
C SER A 52 12.46 -23.97 -12.95
N PHE A 53 12.97 -24.99 -12.25
CA PHE A 53 12.17 -25.81 -11.34
C PHE A 53 11.65 -24.98 -10.15
N LEU A 54 10.33 -24.77 -10.07
CA LEU A 54 9.67 -24.15 -8.92
C LEU A 54 9.63 -25.13 -7.75
N THR A 55 10.43 -24.89 -6.69
CA THR A 55 10.48 -25.73 -5.49
C THR A 55 9.42 -25.30 -4.46
N THR A 56 9.12 -26.14 -3.48
CA THR A 56 8.20 -25.75 -2.40
C THR A 56 8.76 -24.59 -1.57
N ASP A 57 10.08 -24.48 -1.43
CA ASP A 57 10.71 -23.34 -0.75
C ASP A 57 10.56 -22.04 -1.54
N HIS A 58 10.62 -22.08 -2.88
CA HIS A 58 10.27 -20.92 -3.71
C HIS A 58 8.81 -20.49 -3.49
N ILE A 59 7.87 -21.44 -3.41
CA ILE A 59 6.45 -21.13 -3.12
C ILE A 59 6.30 -20.48 -1.75
N LYS A 60 6.97 -21.01 -0.71
CA LYS A 60 6.96 -20.40 0.63
C LYS A 60 7.49 -18.98 0.62
N ALA A 61 8.60 -18.74 -0.08
CA ALA A 61 9.20 -17.43 -0.19
C ALA A 61 8.26 -16.44 -0.89
N VAL A 62 7.65 -16.84 -2.02
CA VAL A 62 6.70 -16.00 -2.77
C VAL A 62 5.49 -15.62 -1.91
N ILE A 63 4.90 -16.59 -1.19
CA ILE A 63 3.76 -16.32 -0.29
C ILE A 63 4.17 -15.34 0.82
N SER A 64 5.34 -15.56 1.43
CA SER A 64 5.85 -14.70 2.50
C SER A 64 6.11 -13.28 2.00
N ASP A 65 6.73 -13.13 0.82
CA ASP A 65 7.02 -11.84 0.20
C ASP A 65 5.74 -11.07 -0.11
N ILE A 66 4.73 -11.72 -0.72
CA ILE A 66 3.46 -11.08 -1.07
C ILE A 66 2.70 -10.64 0.18
N PHE A 67 2.64 -11.50 1.20
CA PHE A 67 1.94 -11.17 2.44
C PHE A 67 2.61 -10.00 3.17
N ALA A 68 3.94 -10.05 3.34
CA ALA A 68 4.68 -8.98 3.98
C ALA A 68 4.59 -7.66 3.18
N ALA A 69 4.83 -7.71 1.87
CA ALA A 69 4.80 -6.52 1.03
C ALA A 69 3.40 -5.92 0.89
N GLY A 70 2.35 -6.74 0.78
CA GLY A 70 0.99 -6.27 0.58
C GLY A 70 0.34 -5.72 1.85
N SER A 71 0.51 -6.40 2.99
CA SER A 71 -0.17 -6.02 4.23
C SER A 71 0.48 -4.81 4.91
N GLU A 72 1.80 -4.86 5.12
CA GLU A 72 2.52 -3.86 5.89
C GLU A 72 2.49 -2.47 5.23
N THR A 73 2.75 -2.39 3.91
CA THR A 73 2.81 -1.10 3.22
C THR A 73 1.44 -0.45 3.08
N SER A 74 0.40 -1.26 2.80
CA SER A 74 -0.97 -0.76 2.64
C SER A 74 -1.52 -0.26 3.98
N ALA A 75 -1.36 -1.04 5.05
CA ALA A 75 -1.78 -0.63 6.39
C ALA A 75 -1.06 0.66 6.86
N THR A 76 0.24 0.76 6.63
CA THR A 76 1.02 1.96 6.93
C THR A 76 0.51 3.18 6.16
N THR A 77 0.14 3.00 4.89
CA THR A 77 -0.40 4.09 4.06
C THR A 77 -1.79 4.53 4.55
N VAL A 78 -2.66 3.59 4.92
CA VAL A 78 -3.98 3.90 5.51
C VAL A 78 -3.80 4.67 6.83
N ASP A 79 -2.88 4.24 7.69
CA ASP A 79 -2.61 4.91 8.97
C ASP A 79 -2.11 6.34 8.76
N TRP A 80 -1.16 6.56 7.85
CA TRP A 80 -0.68 7.91 7.51
C TRP A 80 -1.79 8.80 6.91
N ALA A 81 -2.62 8.26 6.03
CA ALA A 81 -3.75 9.00 5.46
C ALA A 81 -4.74 9.43 6.55
N MET A 82 -5.04 8.54 7.49
CA MET A 82 -5.89 8.87 8.64
C MET A 82 -5.22 9.90 9.55
N CYS A 83 -3.92 9.78 9.84
CA CYS A 83 -3.18 10.76 10.63
C CYS A 83 -3.25 12.15 10.01
N GLU A 84 -2.97 12.27 8.71
CA GLU A 84 -2.98 13.54 8.00
C GLU A 84 -4.38 14.13 7.90
N MET A 85 -5.41 13.33 7.63
CA MET A 85 -6.79 13.82 7.67
C MET A 85 -7.21 14.28 9.07
N MET A 86 -6.80 13.56 10.13
CA MET A 86 -7.06 13.98 11.51
C MET A 86 -6.33 15.26 11.91
N LYS A 87 -5.11 15.48 11.41
CA LYS A 87 -4.36 16.72 11.59
C LYS A 87 -4.96 17.87 10.78
N ASN A 88 -5.63 17.57 9.66
CA ASN A 88 -6.22 18.53 8.73
C ASN A 88 -7.75 18.37 8.60
N PRO A 89 -8.56 18.92 9.53
CA PRO A 89 -10.02 18.75 9.53
C PRO A 89 -10.73 19.18 8.24
N ARG A 90 -10.16 20.14 7.50
CA ARG A 90 -10.64 20.57 6.18
C ARG A 90 -10.61 19.41 5.18
N VAL A 91 -9.51 18.66 5.15
CA VAL A 91 -9.32 17.52 4.25
C VAL A 91 -10.24 16.37 4.68
N MET A 92 -10.28 16.03 5.97
CA MET A 92 -11.18 15.00 6.50
C MET A 92 -12.64 15.26 6.09
N LYS A 93 -13.16 16.46 6.35
CA LYS A 93 -14.55 16.82 6.01
C LYS A 93 -14.82 16.71 4.51
N LYS A 94 -13.88 17.16 3.67
CA LYS A 94 -14.04 17.12 2.21
C LYS A 94 -14.01 15.68 1.68
N ALA A 95 -13.13 14.82 2.20
CA ALA A 95 -13.07 13.41 1.84
C ALA A 95 -14.32 12.65 2.31
N GLN A 96 -14.77 12.85 3.55
CA GLN A 96 -16.03 12.24 4.03
C GLN A 96 -17.25 12.68 3.21
N ALA A 97 -17.34 13.97 2.85
CA ALA A 97 -18.44 14.48 2.05
C ALA A 97 -18.48 13.84 0.65
N GLU A 98 -17.34 13.73 -0.03
CA GLU A 98 -17.25 13.04 -1.34
C GLU A 98 -17.63 11.56 -1.22
N VAL A 99 -17.02 10.83 -0.28
CA VAL A 99 -17.27 9.39 -0.11
C VAL A 99 -18.75 9.12 0.16
N ARG A 100 -19.38 9.90 1.04
CA ARG A 100 -20.80 9.75 1.38
C ARG A 100 -21.70 10.13 0.21
N GLU A 101 -21.40 11.19 -0.54
CA GLU A 101 -22.15 11.55 -1.75
C GLU A 101 -22.11 10.43 -2.78
N VAL A 102 -20.92 9.92 -3.09
CA VAL A 102 -20.74 8.86 -4.10
C VAL A 102 -21.52 7.61 -3.70
N PHE A 103 -21.36 7.12 -2.47
CA PHE A 103 -22.06 5.91 -2.02
C PHE A 103 -23.58 6.10 -1.91
N HIS A 104 -24.06 7.26 -1.51
CA HIS A 104 -25.50 7.54 -1.52
C HIS A 104 -26.06 7.55 -2.94
N ARG A 105 -25.33 8.17 -3.89
CA ARG A 105 -25.75 8.24 -5.29
C ARG A 105 -25.72 6.89 -5.98
N THR A 106 -24.74 6.03 -5.71
CA THR A 106 -24.64 4.69 -6.33
C THR A 106 -25.51 3.64 -5.62
N GLY A 107 -25.91 3.90 -4.37
CA GLY A 107 -26.69 2.98 -3.54
C GLY A 107 -25.92 1.70 -3.14
N LYS A 108 -24.61 1.66 -3.38
CA LYS A 108 -23.74 0.51 -3.10
C LYS A 108 -22.49 0.96 -2.36
N VAL A 109 -22.31 0.46 -1.14
CA VAL A 109 -21.11 0.68 -0.33
C VAL A 109 -20.13 -0.46 -0.62
N ASN A 110 -19.44 -0.38 -1.77
CA ASN A 110 -18.50 -1.41 -2.22
C ASN A 110 -17.41 -0.85 -3.14
N GLU A 111 -16.51 -1.71 -3.60
CA GLU A 111 -15.36 -1.38 -4.43
C GLU A 111 -15.72 -0.76 -5.79
N THR A 112 -16.92 -0.99 -6.31
CA THR A 112 -17.30 -0.54 -7.66
C THR A 112 -17.44 0.98 -7.80
N SER A 113 -17.60 1.69 -6.69
CA SER A 113 -17.76 3.17 -6.70
C SER A 113 -16.45 3.91 -6.40
N ILE A 114 -15.36 3.21 -6.06
CA ILE A 114 -14.09 3.83 -5.62
C ILE A 114 -13.47 4.72 -6.70
N ASP A 115 -13.66 4.36 -7.98
CA ASP A 115 -13.14 5.15 -9.09
C ASP A 115 -13.72 6.56 -9.21
N GLU A 116 -14.89 6.79 -8.64
CA GLU A 116 -15.56 8.09 -8.63
C GLU A 116 -15.07 9.01 -7.50
N MET A 117 -14.34 8.48 -6.50
CA MET A 117 -13.86 9.21 -5.31
C MET A 117 -12.56 9.97 -5.61
N LYS A 118 -12.66 10.99 -6.47
CA LYS A 118 -11.51 11.72 -7.00
C LYS A 118 -10.67 12.37 -5.91
N PHE A 119 -11.29 13.06 -4.95
CA PHE A 119 -10.61 13.74 -3.87
C PHE A 119 -9.96 12.75 -2.90
N LEU A 120 -10.61 11.62 -2.57
CA LEU A 120 -9.98 10.56 -1.79
C LEU A 120 -8.70 10.04 -2.46
N LYS A 121 -8.72 9.85 -3.78
CA LYS A 121 -7.52 9.48 -4.54
C LYS A 121 -6.42 10.54 -4.46
N LEU A 122 -6.75 11.83 -4.41
CA LEU A 122 -5.75 12.89 -4.20
C LEU A 122 -5.16 12.84 -2.78
N VAL A 123 -5.97 12.51 -1.77
CA VAL A 123 -5.49 12.28 -0.39
C VAL A 123 -4.49 11.12 -0.37
N VAL A 124 -4.78 10.02 -1.06
CA VAL A 124 -3.86 8.88 -1.18
C VAL A 124 -2.57 9.28 -1.91
N LYS A 125 -2.65 10.06 -3.01
CA LYS A 125 -1.46 10.59 -3.70
C LYS A 125 -0.57 11.41 -2.78
N GLU A 126 -1.17 12.35 -2.05
CA GLU A 126 -0.41 13.22 -1.14
C GLU A 126 0.15 12.46 0.06
N THR A 127 -0.57 11.44 0.54
CA THR A 127 -0.07 10.53 1.57
C THR A 127 1.17 9.78 1.08
N LEU A 128 1.13 9.24 -0.14
CA LEU A 128 2.26 8.51 -0.72
C LEU A 128 3.46 9.42 -1.05
N ARG A 129 3.21 10.71 -1.35
CA ARG A 129 4.28 11.71 -1.55
C ARG A 129 4.98 12.05 -0.22
N LEU A 130 4.19 12.42 0.78
CA LEU A 130 4.70 12.96 2.04
C LEU A 130 5.13 11.82 2.99
N HIS A 131 4.41 10.72 3.01
CA HIS A 131 4.67 9.57 3.90
C HIS A 131 4.81 8.27 3.10
N PRO A 132 5.82 8.17 2.20
CA PRO A 132 6.04 6.94 1.44
C PRO A 132 6.36 5.79 2.40
N ALA A 133 5.57 4.71 2.36
CA ALA A 133 5.75 3.58 3.26
C ALA A 133 7.18 3.01 3.24
N ALA A 134 7.85 3.02 2.09
CA ALA A 134 9.26 2.64 1.92
C ALA A 134 10.09 3.85 1.43
N PRO A 135 10.55 4.77 2.31
CA PRO A 135 11.11 6.05 1.92
C PRO A 135 12.43 5.98 1.15
N LEU A 136 13.19 4.89 1.33
CA LEU A 136 14.47 4.64 0.64
C LEU A 136 14.35 3.64 -0.51
N LEU A 137 13.12 3.21 -0.83
CA LEU A 137 12.82 2.08 -1.70
C LEU A 137 13.62 0.81 -1.31
N ILE A 138 13.46 -0.28 -2.07
CA ILE A 138 14.27 -1.48 -1.86
C ILE A 138 15.65 -1.27 -2.49
N PRO A 139 16.77 -1.47 -1.75
CA PRO A 139 18.12 -1.30 -2.28
C PRO A 139 18.36 -2.08 -3.57
N ARG A 140 19.11 -1.49 -4.49
CA ARG A 140 19.54 -2.10 -5.75
C ARG A 140 21.00 -2.49 -5.67
N GLU A 141 21.39 -3.46 -6.49
CA GLU A 141 22.78 -3.81 -6.71
C GLU A 141 23.12 -3.62 -8.19
N CYS A 142 24.25 -2.96 -8.44
CA CYS A 142 24.72 -2.68 -9.80
C CYS A 142 25.22 -3.96 -10.49
N GLY A 143 24.52 -4.44 -11.52
CA GLY A 143 24.88 -5.67 -12.24
C GLY A 143 26.04 -5.52 -13.24
N GLN A 144 26.35 -4.29 -13.65
CA GLN A 144 27.45 -3.98 -14.57
C GLN A 144 28.01 -2.60 -14.26
N ARG A 145 29.31 -2.38 -14.51
CA ARG A 145 29.91 -1.05 -14.32
C ARG A 145 29.19 -0.04 -15.20
N CYS A 146 28.79 1.10 -14.64
CA CYS A 146 28.13 2.17 -15.37
C CYS A 146 28.54 3.53 -14.82
N GLN A 147 28.13 4.60 -15.50
CA GLN A 147 28.29 5.97 -15.01
C GLN A 147 26.94 6.64 -14.80
N ILE A 148 26.80 7.37 -13.71
CA ILE A 148 25.62 8.19 -13.39
C ILE A 148 26.12 9.60 -13.09
N ASN A 149 25.67 10.60 -13.85
CA ASN A 149 26.09 12.00 -13.71
C ASN A 149 27.61 12.20 -13.65
N GLY A 150 28.36 11.43 -14.45
CA GLY A 150 29.83 11.46 -14.48
C GLY A 150 30.53 10.68 -13.36
N PHE A 151 29.79 10.10 -12.42
CA PHE A 151 30.33 9.24 -11.37
C PHE A 151 30.36 7.77 -11.80
N ASP A 152 31.49 7.11 -11.61
CA ASP A 152 31.65 5.69 -11.90
C ASP A 152 31.02 4.82 -10.80
N ILE A 153 30.10 3.93 -11.19
CA ILE A 153 29.40 3.01 -10.31
C ILE A 153 29.91 1.59 -10.59
N PRO A 154 30.68 1.00 -9.66
CA PRO A 154 31.25 -0.34 -9.87
C PRO A 154 30.18 -1.43 -9.80
N VAL A 155 30.48 -2.59 -10.38
CA VAL A 155 29.68 -3.82 -10.21
C VAL A 155 29.57 -4.12 -8.71
N LYS A 156 28.40 -4.61 -8.29
CA LYS A 156 28.04 -4.89 -6.88
C LYS A 156 27.89 -3.65 -5.97
N ALA A 157 28.01 -2.44 -6.51
CA ALA A 157 27.67 -1.24 -5.75
C ALA A 157 26.19 -1.31 -5.32
N ARG A 158 25.95 -1.07 -4.03
CA ARG A 158 24.59 -0.88 -3.50
C ARG A 158 24.12 0.53 -3.84
N VAL A 159 22.94 0.64 -4.45
CA VAL A 159 22.30 1.90 -4.80
C VAL A 159 20.98 2.03 -4.05
N ILE A 160 20.79 3.16 -3.37
CA ILE A 160 19.58 3.48 -2.61
C ILE A 160 18.94 4.70 -3.27
N VAL A 161 17.61 4.67 -3.43
CA VAL A 161 16.85 5.76 -4.05
C VAL A 161 16.00 6.42 -2.98
N ASN A 162 16.29 7.67 -2.65
CA ASN A 162 15.62 8.39 -1.57
C ASN A 162 14.31 9.01 -2.05
N ALA A 163 13.26 8.19 -2.14
CA ALA A 163 11.91 8.63 -2.53
C ALA A 163 11.33 9.69 -1.56
N TRP A 164 11.69 9.63 -0.27
CA TRP A 164 11.29 10.63 0.72
C TRP A 164 11.83 12.03 0.40
N ALA A 165 13.11 12.12 0.03
CA ALA A 165 13.72 13.40 -0.35
C ALA A 165 13.16 13.91 -1.68
N ILE A 166 13.00 13.04 -2.67
CA ILE A 166 12.41 13.36 -3.98
C ILE A 166 11.00 13.92 -3.81
N GLY A 167 10.17 13.28 -2.97
CA GLY A 167 8.81 13.74 -2.68
C GLY A 167 8.76 15.09 -1.97
N ARG A 168 9.87 15.60 -1.43
CA ARG A 168 9.98 16.88 -0.70
C ARG A 168 10.89 17.90 -1.39
N ASP A 169 11.32 17.62 -2.61
CA ASP A 169 12.22 18.52 -3.33
C ASP A 169 11.49 19.83 -3.69
N PRO A 170 11.90 21.00 -3.17
CA PRO A 170 11.26 22.28 -3.44
C PRO A 170 11.38 22.72 -4.92
N GLU A 171 12.26 22.10 -5.70
CA GLU A 171 12.31 22.31 -7.16
C GLU A 171 11.04 21.81 -7.86
N TYR A 172 10.43 20.75 -7.33
CA TYR A 172 9.25 20.09 -7.92
C TYR A 172 7.96 20.31 -7.12
N TRP A 173 8.06 20.59 -5.82
CA TRP A 173 6.93 20.63 -4.91
C TRP A 173 6.84 21.95 -4.14
N THR A 174 5.81 22.76 -4.44
CA THR A 174 5.47 23.96 -3.66
C THR A 174 5.07 23.58 -2.24
N GLU A 175 5.60 24.26 -1.22
CA GLU A 175 5.35 23.92 0.20
C GLU A 175 5.53 22.40 0.44
N PRO A 176 6.75 21.86 0.25
CA PRO A 176 6.97 20.42 0.15
C PRO A 176 6.63 19.65 1.43
N GLU A 177 6.70 20.31 2.59
CA GLU A 177 6.37 19.70 3.88
C GLU A 177 4.87 19.78 4.23
N SER A 178 4.08 20.54 3.46
CA SER A 178 2.65 20.73 3.72
C SER A 178 1.82 19.64 3.04
N PHE A 179 0.87 19.07 3.77
CA PHE A 179 -0.09 18.10 3.23
C PHE A 179 -1.21 18.81 2.46
N ILE A 180 -1.10 18.85 1.14
CA ILE A 180 -2.01 19.57 0.24
C ILE A 180 -2.49 18.64 -0.88
N PRO A 181 -3.54 17.82 -0.66
CA PRO A 181 -4.07 16.91 -1.69
C PRO A 181 -4.43 17.61 -3.00
N GLU A 182 -4.94 18.84 -2.92
CA GLU A 182 -5.31 19.64 -4.09
C GLU A 182 -4.17 19.92 -5.07
N ARG A 183 -2.90 19.80 -4.67
CA ARG A 183 -1.74 19.98 -5.57
C ARG A 183 -1.77 19.05 -6.79
N PHE A 184 -2.48 17.93 -6.69
CA PHE A 184 -2.60 16.94 -7.75
C PHE A 184 -3.80 17.16 -8.69
N LEU A 185 -4.63 18.20 -8.50
CA LEU A 185 -5.75 18.50 -9.39
C LEU A 185 -5.28 18.87 -10.80
N ASP A 186 -4.25 19.71 -10.88
CA ASP A 186 -3.71 20.24 -12.14
C ASP A 186 -2.44 19.52 -12.58
N HIS A 187 -2.00 18.50 -11.83
CA HIS A 187 -0.73 17.80 -12.03
C HIS A 187 -0.95 16.40 -12.59
N SER A 188 -0.50 16.17 -13.83
CA SER A 188 -0.67 14.90 -14.56
C SER A 188 0.23 13.75 -14.10
N VAL A 189 0.88 13.91 -12.94
CA VAL A 189 1.81 12.92 -12.38
C VAL A 189 1.06 11.66 -12.00
N ASP A 190 1.55 10.51 -12.44
CA ASP A 190 0.98 9.20 -12.11
C ASP A 190 1.98 8.28 -11.38
N TYR A 191 1.51 7.09 -11.02
CA TYR A 191 2.27 6.12 -10.24
C TYR A 191 3.17 5.21 -11.10
N LYS A 192 3.17 5.36 -12.43
CA LYS A 192 3.74 4.37 -13.37
C LYS A 192 5.26 4.39 -13.43
N GLY A 193 5.92 5.24 -12.64
CA GLY A 193 7.37 5.32 -12.57
C GLY A 193 8.01 6.03 -13.77
N THR A 194 7.26 6.88 -14.46
CA THR A 194 7.76 7.78 -15.52
C THR A 194 7.89 9.23 -15.07
N ASN A 195 7.30 9.59 -13.93
CA ASN A 195 7.45 10.87 -13.27
C ASN A 195 8.46 10.73 -12.13
N PHE A 196 9.71 11.13 -12.34
CA PHE A 196 10.78 10.89 -11.36
C PHE A 196 10.69 11.79 -10.13
N GLU A 197 9.96 12.89 -10.22
CA GLU A 197 9.55 13.74 -9.10
C GLU A 197 8.58 13.02 -8.14
N TYR A 198 7.97 11.91 -8.56
CA TYR A 198 6.98 11.16 -7.79
C TYR A 198 7.04 9.64 -8.04
N ILE A 199 7.78 8.93 -7.19
CA ILE A 199 8.07 7.50 -7.36
C ILE A 199 7.70 6.64 -6.13
N PRO A 200 6.47 6.75 -5.57
CA PRO A 200 6.10 6.03 -4.35
C PRO A 200 6.14 4.50 -4.48
N PHE A 201 6.07 3.98 -5.71
CA PHE A 201 6.18 2.55 -6.03
C PHE A 201 7.49 2.17 -6.74
N GLY A 202 8.43 3.12 -6.83
CA GLY A 202 9.64 3.01 -7.63
C GLY A 202 9.40 3.14 -9.14
N ALA A 203 10.38 2.72 -9.94
CA ALA A 203 10.37 2.82 -11.40
C ALA A 203 11.13 1.66 -12.06
N GLY A 204 10.96 1.52 -13.38
CA GLY A 204 11.68 0.57 -14.22
C GLY A 204 11.35 -0.91 -13.95
N ARG A 205 12.28 -1.81 -14.30
CA ARG A 205 12.05 -3.29 -14.27
C ARG A 205 11.67 -3.87 -12.91
N ARG A 206 11.88 -3.13 -11.84
CA ARG A 206 11.64 -3.58 -10.47
C ARG A 206 10.70 -2.61 -9.73
N ILE A 207 9.84 -1.92 -10.48
CA ILE A 207 8.68 -1.21 -9.97
C ILE A 207 7.78 -2.18 -9.20
N CYS A 208 7.03 -1.67 -8.21
CA CYS A 208 6.16 -2.50 -7.38
C CYS A 208 5.16 -3.31 -8.23
N PRO A 209 5.20 -4.66 -8.20
CA PRO A 209 4.26 -5.48 -8.94
C PRO A 209 2.85 -5.45 -8.34
N GLY A 210 2.73 -5.07 -7.05
CA GLY A 210 1.47 -4.98 -6.32
C GLY A 210 0.80 -3.61 -6.37
N MET A 211 1.25 -2.67 -7.19
CA MET A 211 0.75 -1.28 -7.20
C MET A 211 -0.78 -1.18 -7.27
N SER A 212 -1.41 -1.84 -8.23
CA SER A 212 -2.87 -1.79 -8.40
C SER A 212 -3.62 -2.38 -7.21
N PHE A 213 -3.15 -3.53 -6.70
CA PHE A 213 -3.75 -4.19 -5.54
C PHE A 213 -3.54 -3.38 -4.25
N GLY A 214 -2.37 -2.77 -4.09
CA GLY A 214 -2.03 -1.90 -2.96
C GLY A 214 -2.92 -0.65 -2.93
N LEU A 215 -3.12 0.01 -4.08
CA LEU A 215 -4.03 1.15 -4.17
C LEU A 215 -5.47 0.75 -3.79
N ALA A 216 -5.99 -0.36 -4.32
CA ALA A 216 -7.30 -0.86 -3.93
C ALA A 216 -7.38 -1.18 -2.42
N SER A 217 -6.33 -1.77 -1.86
CA SER A 217 -6.19 -2.10 -0.44
C SER A 217 -6.01 -0.88 0.48
N VAL A 218 -5.82 0.31 -0.07
CA VAL A 218 -5.75 1.58 0.66
C VAL A 218 -7.05 2.36 0.49
N GLU A 219 -7.48 2.54 -0.77
CA GLU A 219 -8.63 3.37 -1.12
C GLU A 219 -9.95 2.79 -0.57
N LEU A 220 -10.17 1.47 -0.69
CA LEU A 220 -11.40 0.85 -0.21
C LEU A 220 -11.52 0.93 1.33
N PRO A 221 -10.52 0.52 2.14
CA PRO A 221 -10.62 0.68 3.59
C PRO A 221 -10.81 2.14 4.03
N LEU A 222 -10.11 3.10 3.40
CA LEU A 222 -10.32 4.52 3.70
C LEU A 222 -11.75 4.96 3.39
N ALA A 223 -12.30 4.60 2.22
CA ALA A 223 -13.68 4.91 1.88
C ALA A 223 -14.67 4.33 2.90
N MET A 224 -14.47 3.08 3.34
CA MET A 224 -15.31 2.45 4.36
C MET A 224 -15.23 3.18 5.71
N LEU A 225 -14.02 3.53 6.15
CA LEU A 225 -13.79 4.25 7.41
C LEU A 225 -14.41 5.66 7.39
N LEU A 226 -14.31 6.38 6.26
CA LEU A 226 -14.84 7.73 6.09
C LEU A 226 -16.37 7.73 5.93
N TYR A 227 -16.92 6.69 5.31
CA TYR A 227 -18.37 6.55 5.15
C TYR A 227 -19.06 6.29 6.48
N HIS A 228 -18.62 5.25 7.20
CA HIS A 228 -19.36 4.73 8.37
C HIS A 228 -19.16 5.52 9.65
N PHE A 229 -18.12 6.36 9.75
CA PHE A 229 -17.77 7.02 10.99
C PHE A 229 -17.41 8.49 10.80
N ASP A 230 -17.80 9.29 11.78
CA ASP A 230 -17.10 10.52 12.13
C ASP A 230 -16.00 10.19 13.14
N TRP A 231 -14.86 10.87 13.02
CA TRP A 231 -13.66 10.55 13.79
C TRP A 231 -13.30 11.67 14.75
N LYS A 232 -12.97 11.30 16.00
CA LYS A 232 -12.55 12.24 17.03
C LYS A 232 -11.25 11.78 17.70
N LEU A 233 -10.34 12.71 17.97
CA LEU A 233 -9.16 12.43 18.81
C LEU A 233 -9.58 12.28 20.28
N PRO A 234 -9.02 11.30 21.01
CA PRO A 234 -9.32 11.10 22.42
C PRO A 234 -8.82 12.26 23.27
N ASN A 235 -9.34 12.37 24.50
CA ASN A 235 -8.81 13.22 25.58
C ASN A 235 -8.68 14.72 25.26
N GLY A 236 -9.42 15.23 24.27
CA GLY A 236 -9.38 16.66 23.91
C GLY A 236 -8.11 17.11 23.20
N ILE A 237 -7.30 16.17 22.69
CA ILE A 237 -6.14 16.48 21.84
C ILE A 237 -6.62 17.31 20.66
N LYS A 238 -5.97 18.45 20.41
CA LYS A 238 -6.26 19.28 19.24
C LYS A 238 -5.61 18.67 18.00
N HIS A 239 -6.21 18.92 16.85
CA HIS A 239 -5.70 18.46 15.55
C HIS A 239 -4.25 18.92 15.29
N GLU A 240 -3.92 20.17 15.63
CA GLU A 240 -2.58 20.76 15.47
C GLU A 240 -1.51 20.05 16.31
N ASP A 241 -1.88 19.55 17.48
CA ASP A 241 -1.00 18.91 18.46
C ASP A 241 -0.77 17.41 18.19
N LEU A 242 -1.33 16.85 17.11
CA LEU A 242 -1.11 15.46 16.75
C LEU A 242 0.37 15.23 16.42
N ASP A 243 1.04 14.38 17.21
CA ASP A 243 2.43 13.99 17.02
C ASP A 243 2.60 13.16 15.74
N MET A 244 3.41 13.67 14.80
CA MET A 244 3.69 13.04 13.51
C MET A 244 5.10 12.44 13.47
N THR A 245 5.75 12.27 14.62
CA THR A 245 7.10 11.70 14.70
C THR A 245 7.12 10.30 14.11
N GLU A 246 8.12 10.03 13.27
CA GLU A 246 8.31 8.77 12.58
C GLU A 246 9.12 7.76 13.43
N ALA A 247 8.85 6.47 13.23
CA ALA A 247 9.75 5.39 13.63
C ALA A 247 10.43 4.82 12.37
N PHE A 248 11.76 4.94 12.33
CA PHE A 248 12.56 4.51 11.19
C PHE A 248 12.70 2.99 11.12
N GLY A 249 12.42 2.43 9.95
CA GLY A 249 12.57 1.02 9.62
C GLY A 249 12.67 0.82 8.11
N VAL A 250 12.57 -0.44 7.65
CA VAL A 250 12.43 -0.73 6.21
C VAL A 250 11.15 -0.08 5.68
N THR A 251 10.07 -0.17 6.47
CA THR A 251 8.90 0.70 6.34
C THR A 251 8.93 1.78 7.42
N VAL A 252 8.43 2.97 7.10
CA VAL A 252 8.34 4.09 8.05
C VAL A 252 6.90 4.34 8.44
N ARG A 253 6.64 4.18 9.74
CA ARG A 253 5.33 4.36 10.37
C ARG A 253 5.38 5.52 11.35
N ARG A 254 4.22 5.96 11.82
CA ARG A 254 4.15 6.85 12.97
C ARG A 254 4.71 6.12 14.20
N LYS A 255 5.49 6.85 15.01
CA LYS A 255 6.14 6.30 16.21
C LYS A 255 5.17 5.81 17.26
N GLN A 256 3.97 6.39 17.32
CA GLN A 256 2.91 6.04 18.24
C GLN A 256 1.66 5.63 17.46
N ASP A 257 0.89 4.67 17.96
CA ASP A 257 -0.35 4.23 17.32
C ASP A 257 -1.38 5.37 17.27
N LEU A 258 -2.08 5.55 16.14
CA LEU A 258 -3.16 6.53 16.03
C LEU A 258 -4.41 6.04 16.77
N CYS A 259 -4.63 6.56 17.98
CA CYS A 259 -5.85 6.31 18.72
C CYS A 259 -6.95 7.31 18.33
N MET A 260 -8.13 6.79 17.96
CA MET A 260 -9.31 7.59 17.60
C MET A 260 -10.58 6.98 18.18
N THR A 261 -11.59 7.81 18.41
CA THR A 261 -12.94 7.37 18.77
C THR A 261 -13.84 7.43 17.54
N PRO A 262 -14.34 6.27 17.04
CA PRO A 262 -15.32 6.25 15.97
C PRO A 262 -16.71 6.64 16.50
N ILE A 263 -17.38 7.56 15.80
CA ILE A 263 -18.77 7.96 16.05
C ILE A 263 -19.58 7.47 14.85
N PRO A 264 -20.51 6.51 15.01
CA PRO A 264 -21.28 5.98 13.90
C PRO A 264 -22.01 7.09 13.12
N TYR A 265 -21.80 7.13 11.82
CA TYR A 265 -22.57 7.95 10.90
C TYR A 265 -23.79 7.17 10.45
N HIS A 266 -24.97 7.74 10.72
CA HIS A 266 -26.23 7.21 10.23
C HIS A 266 -26.67 8.08 9.05
N PRO A 267 -26.67 7.56 7.81
CA PRO A 267 -27.32 8.22 6.70
C PRO A 267 -28.75 8.52 7.13
N SER A 268 -29.16 9.78 7.06
CA SER A 268 -30.58 10.09 7.25
C SER A 268 -31.34 9.30 6.19
N SER A 269 -32.30 8.47 6.61
CA SER A 269 -33.19 7.77 5.67
C SER A 269 -33.79 8.83 4.77
N VAL A 270 -33.37 8.84 3.51
CA VAL A 270 -33.94 9.73 2.50
C VAL A 270 -35.41 9.30 2.37
N ALA A 271 -36.31 10.19 2.80
CA ALA A 271 -37.74 10.07 2.56
C ALA A 271 -38.06 10.36 1.10
#